data_AF-A0A1G2F235-F1
#
_entry.id   AF-A0A1G2F235-F1
#
_cell.length_a   1.000
_cell.length_b   1.000
_cell.length_c   1.000
_cell.angle_alpha   90.00
_cell.angle_beta   90.00
_cell.angle_gamma   90.00
#
_symmetry.space_group_name_H-M   'P 1'
#
loop_
_entity.id
_entity.type
_entity.pdbx_description
1 polymer ?
#
loop_
_entity_poly.entity_id
_entity_poly.type
_entity_poly.pdbx_seq_one_letter_code
_entity_poly.pdbx_strand_id
1 'polypeptide(L)'
;MPFTEGLEALIGKKGRITDTEWLVLIEARRKLIKPHLDSFTLPILGSLKCLRNELSFKHEIDCDISVSGGDQRFSLKTQGFFWAQPWSAVERISNSGSCNWPGYVACPDGTMHIWGLTRSGLWVLVTIEFVGESGYKERGYERAKSVKIFEADLRAIIEKTKENPRHMWSHLGAVIKSFAERRKCLYNQALDLARMVEIEELALSIVLGK
;
A
#
# COMPACT_ATOMS: atom_id res chain seq x y z
N MET A 1 -3.40 9.44 -26.29
CA MET A 1 -2.65 8.28 -26.80
C MET A 1 -2.24 7.41 -25.62
N PRO A 2 -2.28 6.07 -25.71
CA PRO A 2 -1.75 5.25 -24.62
C PRO A 2 -0.25 5.54 -24.45
N PHE A 3 0.20 5.72 -23.21
CA PHE A 3 1.60 5.96 -22.89
C PHE A 3 2.40 4.69 -23.22
N THR A 4 3.23 4.73 -24.26
CA THR A 4 3.98 3.57 -24.79
C THR A 4 5.42 3.47 -24.31
N GLU A 5 5.94 4.47 -23.59
CA GLU A 5 7.36 4.53 -23.14
C GLU A 5 7.83 3.21 -22.48
N GLY A 6 7.01 2.62 -21.60
CA GLY A 6 7.35 1.36 -20.93
C GLY A 6 7.29 0.12 -21.83
N LEU A 7 6.46 0.16 -22.89
CA LEU A 7 6.37 -0.91 -23.89
C LEU A 7 7.53 -0.83 -24.87
N GLU A 8 7.89 0.39 -25.29
CA GLU A 8 9.05 0.69 -26.14
C GLU A 8 10.36 0.24 -25.48
N ALA A 9 10.50 0.45 -24.16
CA ALA A 9 11.65 -0.03 -23.39
C ALA A 9 11.79 -1.58 -23.35
N LEU A 10 10.71 -2.31 -23.63
CA LEU A 10 10.69 -3.77 -23.63
C LEU A 10 10.81 -4.37 -25.04
N ILE A 11 10.40 -3.65 -26.08
CA ILE A 11 10.43 -4.14 -27.46
C ILE A 11 11.89 -4.25 -27.95
N GLY A 12 12.25 -5.42 -28.49
CA GLY A 12 13.58 -5.66 -29.06
C GLY A 12 14.65 -6.05 -28.03
N LYS A 13 14.32 -6.10 -26.74
CA LYS A 13 15.30 -6.44 -25.71
C LYS A 13 15.62 -7.93 -25.68
N LYS A 14 16.92 -8.27 -25.68
CA LYS A 14 17.45 -9.62 -25.43
C LYS A 14 18.23 -9.61 -24.12
N GLY A 15 17.91 -10.53 -23.19
CA GLY A 15 18.63 -10.70 -21.92
C GLY A 15 17.86 -10.26 -20.67
N ARG A 16 18.54 -10.29 -19.50
CA ARG A 16 17.95 -9.92 -18.19
C ARG A 16 17.73 -8.40 -18.10
N ILE A 17 16.67 -7.98 -17.41
CA ILE A 17 16.39 -6.56 -17.11
C ILE A 17 17.27 -6.11 -15.94
N THR A 18 18.00 -5.02 -16.11
CA THR A 18 18.85 -4.42 -15.09
C THR A 18 18.01 -3.62 -14.09
N ASP A 19 18.56 -3.32 -12.92
CA ASP A 19 17.84 -2.53 -11.91
C ASP A 19 17.49 -1.13 -12.44
N THR A 20 18.38 -0.51 -13.22
CA THR A 20 18.12 0.80 -13.84
C THR A 20 16.96 0.78 -14.81
N GLU A 21 16.82 -0.28 -15.61
CA GLU A 21 15.69 -0.43 -16.52
C GLU A 21 14.39 -0.72 -15.77
N TRP A 22 14.44 -1.48 -14.68
CA TRP A 22 13.27 -1.66 -13.82
C TRP A 22 12.76 -0.32 -13.28
N LEU A 23 13.65 0.59 -12.86
CA LEU A 23 13.26 1.94 -12.43
C LEU A 23 12.55 2.71 -13.55
N VAL A 24 13.08 2.67 -14.77
CA VAL A 24 12.47 3.32 -15.95
C VAL A 24 11.08 2.75 -16.22
N LEU A 25 10.94 1.43 -16.18
CA LEU A 25 9.65 0.78 -16.34
C LEU A 25 8.68 1.28 -15.28
N ILE A 26 9.03 1.16 -13.98
CA ILE A 26 8.19 1.58 -12.84
C ILE A 26 7.71 3.02 -13.00
N GLU A 27 8.60 3.94 -13.39
CA GLU A 27 8.22 5.33 -13.68
C GLU A 27 7.24 5.45 -14.85
N ALA A 28 7.49 4.76 -15.96
CA ALA A 28 6.57 4.77 -17.09
C ALA A 28 5.17 4.28 -16.70
N ARG A 29 5.08 3.24 -15.85
CA ARG A 29 3.80 2.77 -15.30
C ARG A 29 3.18 3.78 -14.34
N ARG A 30 3.95 4.45 -13.49
CA ARG A 30 3.42 5.53 -12.65
C ARG A 30 2.76 6.61 -13.52
N LYS A 31 3.45 7.07 -14.57
CA LYS A 31 2.91 8.06 -15.52
C LYS A 31 1.62 7.56 -16.19
N LEU A 32 1.56 6.28 -16.55
CA LEU A 32 0.36 5.65 -17.13
C LEU A 32 -0.81 5.61 -16.13
N ILE A 33 -0.57 5.28 -14.86
CA ILE A 33 -1.61 5.17 -13.84
C ILE A 33 -2.11 6.56 -13.40
N LYS A 34 -1.21 7.55 -13.30
CA LYS A 34 -1.46 8.84 -12.65
C LYS A 34 -2.78 9.52 -13.06
N PRO A 35 -3.15 9.64 -14.36
CA PRO A 35 -4.40 10.29 -14.77
C PRO A 35 -5.66 9.61 -14.26
N HIS A 36 -5.55 8.36 -13.82
CA HIS A 36 -6.68 7.57 -13.38
C HIS A 36 -6.81 7.49 -11.85
N LEU A 37 -5.79 7.89 -11.08
CA LEU A 37 -5.76 7.71 -9.63
C LEU A 37 -6.93 8.36 -8.89
N ASP A 38 -7.45 9.49 -9.38
CA ASP A 38 -8.62 10.15 -8.79
C ASP A 38 -9.90 9.31 -8.89
N SER A 39 -9.95 8.41 -9.87
CA SER A 39 -11.07 7.49 -10.05
C SER A 39 -10.94 6.20 -9.22
N PHE A 40 -9.83 6.02 -8.50
CA PHE A 40 -9.60 4.86 -7.66
C PHE A 40 -10.15 5.08 -6.24
N THR A 41 -10.81 4.06 -5.72
CA THR A 41 -11.06 3.95 -4.28
C THR A 41 -9.75 3.51 -3.62
N LEU A 42 -9.06 4.46 -2.98
CA LEU A 42 -7.74 4.26 -2.40
C LEU A 42 -7.82 4.21 -0.87
N PRO A 43 -7.16 3.23 -0.21
CA PRO A 43 -7.05 3.21 1.23
C PRO A 43 -6.20 4.38 1.73
N ILE A 44 -6.41 4.76 3.00
CA ILE A 44 -5.54 5.71 3.70
C ILE A 44 -4.32 4.99 4.26
N LEU A 45 -3.18 5.68 4.33
CA LEU A 45 -1.94 5.13 4.87
C LEU A 45 -2.11 4.53 6.28
N GLY A 46 -2.83 5.23 7.16
CA GLY A 46 -3.07 4.80 8.54
C GLY A 46 -3.90 3.53 8.69
N SER A 47 -4.49 3.00 7.62
CA SER A 47 -5.20 1.70 7.63
C SER A 47 -4.29 0.52 7.30
N LEU A 48 -3.02 0.77 6.94
CA LEU A 48 -2.08 -0.29 6.64
C LEU A 48 -1.78 -1.12 7.88
N LYS A 49 -1.54 -2.40 7.69
CA LYS A 49 -1.32 -3.40 8.73
C LYS A 49 0.11 -3.95 8.59
N CYS A 50 1.04 -3.49 9.43
CA CYS A 50 2.48 -3.75 9.27
C CYS A 50 3.29 -3.87 10.57
N LEU A 51 2.69 -3.83 11.75
CA LEU A 51 3.37 -4.04 13.04
C LEU A 51 2.74 -5.22 13.78
N ARG A 52 3.52 -6.00 14.54
CA ARG A 52 3.01 -7.18 15.27
C ARG A 52 1.98 -6.80 16.36
N ASN A 53 0.84 -7.50 16.44
CA ASN A 53 -0.23 -7.27 17.44
C ASN A 53 -0.26 -8.38 18.52
N GLU A 54 -0.80 -8.09 19.71
CA GLU A 54 -1.01 -9.00 20.85
C GLU A 54 -2.03 -10.12 20.59
N LEU A 55 -3.15 -9.81 19.94
CA LEU A 55 -4.33 -10.70 19.85
C LEU A 55 -4.30 -11.65 18.65
N SER A 56 -3.43 -11.37 17.69
CA SER A 56 -3.23 -12.22 16.54
C SER A 56 -1.76 -12.14 16.15
N PHE A 57 -1.18 -13.26 15.73
CA PHE A 57 0.07 -13.24 14.97
C PHE A 57 -0.05 -12.46 13.64
N LYS A 58 -1.15 -11.72 13.43
CA LYS A 58 -1.35 -10.83 12.29
C LYS A 58 -1.00 -9.42 12.72
N HIS A 59 -0.19 -8.84 11.86
CA HIS A 59 0.40 -7.54 12.03
C HIS A 59 -0.69 -6.48 11.82
N GLU A 60 -1.06 -5.68 12.80
CA GLU A 60 -1.95 -4.53 12.64
C GLU A 60 -1.24 -3.28 13.16
N ILE A 61 -1.24 -2.20 12.37
CA ILE A 61 -0.82 -0.91 12.92
C ILE A 61 -2.06 -0.36 13.63
N ASP A 62 -2.08 -0.41 14.95
CA ASP A 62 -2.93 0.51 15.70
C ASP A 62 -2.13 1.81 15.88
N CYS A 63 -2.29 2.70 14.91
CA CYS A 63 -1.53 3.94 14.79
C CYS A 63 -2.18 5.00 15.70
N ASP A 64 -2.20 4.75 17.01
CA ASP A 64 -2.58 5.76 18.00
C ASP A 64 -1.42 6.75 18.16
N ILE A 65 -1.18 7.56 17.12
CA ILE A 65 0.01 8.42 17.04
C ILE A 65 -0.39 9.87 16.84
N SER A 66 -0.22 10.63 17.92
CA SER A 66 -0.20 12.08 18.00
C SER A 66 1.12 12.71 17.51
N VAL A 67 2.03 11.93 16.91
CA VAL A 67 3.38 12.36 16.48
C VAL A 67 3.68 11.94 15.04
N SER A 68 2.89 12.43 14.09
CA SER A 68 3.25 12.40 12.67
C SER A 68 4.19 13.56 12.34
N GLY A 69 5.37 13.27 11.81
CA GLY A 69 6.35 14.26 11.35
C GLY A 69 6.72 14.08 9.87
N GLY A 70 7.59 14.94 9.36
CA GLY A 70 8.08 14.88 7.98
C GLY A 70 7.48 15.95 7.08
N ASP A 71 7.22 15.60 5.83
CA ASP A 71 6.66 16.51 4.83
C ASP A 71 5.19 16.84 5.16
N GLN A 72 4.91 18.13 5.34
CA GLN A 72 3.60 18.65 5.74
C GLN A 72 2.48 18.34 4.73
N ARG A 73 2.83 17.96 3.49
CA ARG A 73 1.86 17.55 2.46
C ARG A 73 1.24 16.19 2.74
N PHE A 74 1.84 15.38 3.62
CA PHE A 74 1.39 14.01 3.88
C PHE A 74 1.02 13.80 5.35
N SER A 75 0.11 12.85 5.58
CA SER A 75 -0.33 12.42 6.90
C SER A 75 -0.80 10.97 6.84
N LEU A 76 -1.20 10.40 7.99
CA LEU A 76 -1.83 9.08 8.02
C LEU A 76 -3.15 9.01 7.23
N LYS A 77 -3.76 10.17 6.90
CA LYS A 77 -4.95 10.26 6.04
C LYS A 77 -4.61 10.28 4.54
N THR A 78 -3.32 10.33 4.17
CA THR A 78 -2.91 10.33 2.76
C THR A 78 -3.39 9.04 2.09
N GLN A 79 -4.09 9.19 0.97
CA GLN A 79 -4.60 8.09 0.17
C GLN A 79 -3.59 7.64 -0.87
N GLY A 80 -3.51 6.33 -1.11
CA GLY A 80 -2.56 5.76 -2.05
C GLY A 80 -2.53 4.24 -2.02
N PHE A 81 -1.57 3.68 -2.76
CA PHE A 81 -1.18 2.29 -2.61
C PHE A 81 0.08 2.22 -1.76
N PHE A 82 0.07 1.42 -0.70
CA PHE A 82 1.15 1.34 0.26
C PHE A 82 1.53 -0.11 0.53
N TRP A 83 2.82 -0.37 0.62
CA TRP A 83 3.37 -1.69 0.91
C TRP A 83 4.48 -1.56 1.95
N ALA A 84 4.40 -2.40 2.98
CA ALA A 84 5.50 -2.55 3.92
C ALA A 84 6.67 -3.24 3.23
N GLN A 85 7.89 -2.87 3.62
CA GLN A 85 9.08 -3.59 3.21
C GLN A 85 9.02 -5.06 3.66
N PRO A 86 9.85 -5.94 3.06
CA PRO A 86 9.99 -7.31 3.53
C PRO A 86 10.40 -7.37 4.99
N TRP A 87 9.85 -8.33 5.75
CA TRP A 87 10.17 -8.51 7.17
C TRP A 87 11.66 -8.73 7.44
N SER A 88 12.36 -9.36 6.50
CA SER A 88 13.81 -9.55 6.55
C SER A 88 14.62 -8.25 6.48
N ALA A 89 14.01 -7.16 6.02
CA ALA A 89 14.64 -5.84 5.90
C ALA A 89 14.31 -4.92 7.09
N VAL A 90 13.49 -5.37 8.04
CA VAL A 90 13.18 -4.59 9.25
C VAL A 90 14.42 -4.50 10.12
N GLU A 91 14.83 -3.27 10.41
CA GLU A 91 15.93 -3.01 11.32
C GLU A 91 15.46 -3.31 12.73
N ARG A 92 16.02 -4.36 13.33
CA ARG A 92 15.73 -4.75 14.71
C ARG A 92 16.86 -4.29 15.61
N ILE A 93 16.50 -3.51 16.62
CA ILE A 93 17.40 -3.03 17.64
C ILE A 93 17.14 -3.89 18.88
N SER A 94 18.17 -4.57 19.36
CA SER A 94 18.10 -5.38 20.58
C SER A 94 17.52 -4.54 21.71
N ASN A 95 16.42 -5.00 22.30
CA ASN A 95 15.68 -4.27 23.31
C ASN A 95 16.57 -4.01 24.54
N SER A 96 16.58 -2.78 25.06
CA SER A 96 17.35 -2.39 26.26
C SER A 96 16.70 -2.87 27.58
N GLY A 97 15.45 -3.36 27.53
CA GLY A 97 14.66 -3.76 28.70
C GLY A 97 14.27 -5.23 28.76
N SER A 98 15.14 -6.17 28.36
CA SER A 98 14.81 -7.61 28.35
C SER A 98 14.29 -8.11 29.72
N CYS A 99 13.04 -8.58 29.76
CA CYS A 99 12.52 -9.28 30.92
C CYS A 99 12.96 -10.76 30.87
N ASN A 100 13.87 -11.17 31.75
CA ASN A 100 14.40 -12.53 31.86
C ASN A 100 13.44 -13.52 32.56
N TRP A 101 12.14 -13.27 32.52
CA TRP A 101 11.16 -14.12 33.18
C TRP A 101 10.89 -15.39 32.34
N PRO A 102 10.81 -16.59 32.95
CA PRO A 102 10.57 -17.83 32.22
C PRO A 102 9.32 -17.76 31.34
N GLY A 103 9.47 -18.02 30.05
CA GLY A 103 8.39 -18.01 29.07
C GLY A 103 8.08 -16.66 28.43
N TYR A 104 8.82 -15.59 28.73
CA TYR A 104 8.74 -14.32 27.99
C TYR A 104 9.61 -14.36 26.73
N VAL A 105 9.12 -13.71 25.67
CA VAL A 105 9.89 -13.51 24.44
C VAL A 105 10.20 -12.03 24.26
N ALA A 106 11.47 -11.72 24.06
CA ALA A 106 11.93 -10.36 23.79
C ALA A 106 11.33 -9.87 22.46
N CYS A 107 10.61 -8.75 22.49
CA CYS A 107 10.21 -8.06 21.28
C CYS A 107 11.23 -6.93 21.05
N PRO A 108 12.05 -6.97 19.99
CA PRO A 108 13.02 -5.93 19.72
C PRO A 108 12.32 -4.65 19.28
N ASP A 109 12.91 -3.50 19.62
CA ASP A 109 12.57 -2.22 19.01
C ASP A 109 13.04 -2.23 17.55
N GLY A 110 12.64 -1.22 16.78
CA GLY A 110 13.16 -1.14 15.42
C GLY A 110 12.59 -0.05 14.54
N THR A 111 12.97 -0.17 13.29
CA THR A 111 12.54 0.71 12.21
C THR A 111 11.95 -0.12 11.07
N MET A 112 10.72 0.22 10.69
CA MET A 112 10.00 -0.34 9.55
C MET A 112 9.85 0.75 8.49
N HIS A 113 10.16 0.41 7.23
CA HIS A 113 9.84 1.29 6.11
C HIS A 113 8.63 0.79 5.32
N ILE A 114 7.83 1.73 4.84
CA ILE A 114 6.75 1.51 3.89
C ILE A 114 7.04 2.39 2.69
N TRP A 115 6.74 1.88 1.51
CA TRP A 115 6.76 2.68 0.29
C TRP A 115 5.37 2.71 -0.34
N GLY A 116 5.09 3.74 -1.12
CA GLY A 116 3.80 3.82 -1.79
C GLY A 116 3.68 4.91 -2.83
N LEU A 117 2.60 4.82 -3.59
CA LEU A 117 2.20 5.81 -4.57
C LEU A 117 0.92 6.50 -4.10
N THR A 118 1.02 7.80 -3.84
CA THR A 118 -0.11 8.61 -3.38
C THR A 118 -1.12 8.88 -4.49
N ARG A 119 -2.33 9.34 -4.15
CA ARG A 119 -3.36 9.76 -5.11
C ARG A 119 -2.86 10.80 -6.11
N SER A 120 -2.00 11.73 -5.69
CA SER A 120 -1.40 12.74 -6.57
C SER A 120 -0.34 12.17 -7.52
N GLY A 121 -0.02 10.87 -7.40
CA GLY A 121 1.00 10.20 -8.19
C GLY A 121 2.42 10.50 -7.72
N LEU A 122 2.59 10.89 -6.45
CA LEU A 122 3.91 11.08 -5.83
C LEU A 122 4.33 9.82 -5.08
N TRP A 123 5.59 9.45 -5.24
CA TRP A 123 6.23 8.38 -4.47
C TRP A 123 6.51 8.88 -3.06
N VAL A 124 6.20 8.04 -2.07
CA VAL A 124 6.49 8.33 -0.67
C VAL A 124 7.24 7.19 -0.01
N LEU A 125 8.17 7.57 0.87
CA LEU A 125 8.81 6.70 1.83
C LEU A 125 8.29 7.08 3.23
N VAL A 126 7.76 6.10 3.93
CA VAL A 126 7.30 6.24 5.31
C VAL A 126 8.26 5.46 6.19
N THR A 127 8.73 6.11 7.26
CA THR A 127 9.58 5.50 8.27
C THR A 127 8.80 5.43 9.57
N ILE A 128 8.65 4.22 10.08
CA ILE A 128 7.97 3.93 11.34
C ILE A 128 9.04 3.45 12.32
N GLU A 129 9.30 4.26 13.35
CA GLU A 129 10.05 3.81 14.52
C GLU A 129 9.04 3.14 15.46
N PHE A 130 9.33 1.93 15.93
CA PHE A 130 8.46 1.18 16.84
C PHE A 130 9.23 0.68 18.06
N VAL A 131 8.50 0.52 19.16
CA VAL A 131 8.96 -0.09 20.40
C VAL A 131 8.35 -1.48 20.50
N GLY A 132 9.18 -2.48 20.79
CA GLY A 132 8.74 -3.84 21.04
C GLY A 132 8.39 -4.01 22.50
N GLU A 133 7.14 -4.38 22.78
CA GLU A 133 6.68 -4.71 24.13
C GLU A 133 6.68 -6.23 24.31
N SER A 134 7.48 -6.69 25.27
CA SER A 134 7.64 -8.12 25.57
C SER A 134 6.35 -8.71 26.14
N GLY A 135 5.97 -9.88 25.62
CA GLY A 135 4.81 -10.63 26.08
C GLY A 135 5.14 -12.05 26.52
N TYR A 136 4.28 -12.62 27.34
CA TYR A 136 4.35 -14.02 27.76
C TYR A 136 3.98 -14.97 26.61
N LYS A 137 4.73 -16.06 26.43
CA LYS A 137 4.52 -17.09 25.38
C LYS A 137 4.31 -16.50 23.98
N GLU A 138 5.26 -15.69 23.53
CA GLU A 138 5.26 -15.06 22.19
C GLU A 138 4.13 -14.05 21.92
N ARG A 139 3.43 -13.59 22.95
CA ARG A 139 2.39 -12.55 22.82
C ARG A 139 2.94 -11.13 22.90
N GLY A 140 4.20 -10.93 22.47
CA GLY A 140 4.77 -9.59 22.36
C GLY A 140 4.19 -8.83 21.17
N TYR A 141 4.15 -7.51 21.27
CA TYR A 141 3.60 -6.63 20.24
C TYR A 141 4.51 -5.46 19.95
N GLU A 142 4.30 -4.81 18.81
CA GLU A 142 5.07 -3.66 18.36
C GLU A 142 4.16 -2.44 18.36
N ARG A 143 4.55 -1.42 19.11
CA ARG A 143 3.84 -0.15 19.16
C ARG A 143 4.62 0.91 18.41
N ALA A 144 3.98 1.55 17.45
CA ALA A 144 4.59 2.64 16.72
C ALA A 144 4.85 3.83 17.67
N LYS A 145 6.10 4.32 17.64
CA LYS A 145 6.58 5.46 18.43
C LYS A 145 6.55 6.75 17.63
N SER A 146 6.96 6.68 16.37
CA SER A 146 6.95 7.83 15.47
C SER A 146 6.71 7.39 14.03
N VAL A 147 6.03 8.24 13.25
CA VAL A 147 5.82 8.02 11.82
C VAL A 147 6.26 9.27 11.07
N LYS A 148 7.22 9.09 10.17
CA LYS A 148 7.73 10.16 9.31
C LYS A 148 7.44 9.84 7.86
N ILE A 149 6.79 10.77 7.15
CA ILE A 149 6.40 10.58 5.74
C ILE A 149 7.14 11.61 4.88
N PHE A 150 7.80 11.15 3.81
CA PHE A 150 8.52 12.01 2.88
C PHE A 150 8.23 11.63 1.44
N GLU A 151 8.20 12.63 0.55
CA GLU A 151 8.36 12.36 -0.87
C GLU A 151 9.78 11.79 -1.10
N ALA A 152 9.87 10.72 -1.89
CA ALA A 152 11.14 10.04 -2.15
C ALA A 152 11.21 9.58 -3.60
N ASP A 153 12.41 9.55 -4.17
CA ASP A 153 12.61 8.90 -5.46
C ASP A 153 12.64 7.36 -5.30
N LEU A 154 12.49 6.65 -6.43
CA LEU A 154 12.48 5.19 -6.42
C LEU A 154 13.81 4.57 -5.92
N ARG A 155 14.95 5.24 -6.14
CA ARG A 155 16.25 4.72 -5.72
C ARG A 155 16.36 4.73 -4.20
N ALA A 156 16.00 5.84 -3.57
CA ALA A 156 15.94 5.99 -2.13
C ALA A 156 14.96 5.01 -1.50
N ILE A 157 13.80 4.79 -2.14
CA ILE A 157 12.83 3.77 -1.72
C ILE A 157 13.49 2.39 -1.71
N ILE A 158 14.04 1.93 -2.85
CA ILE A 158 14.64 0.60 -2.99
C ILE A 158 15.80 0.41 -2.02
N GLU A 159 16.64 1.43 -1.84
CA GLU A 159 17.78 1.37 -0.93
C GLU A 159 17.35 1.20 0.53
N LYS A 160 16.32 1.93 0.95
CA LYS A 160 15.83 1.91 2.34
C LYS A 160 14.96 0.70 2.64
N THR A 161 14.05 0.34 1.73
CA THR A 161 13.13 -0.78 1.93
C THR A 161 13.73 -2.14 1.58
N LYS A 162 14.89 -2.16 0.90
CA LYS A 162 15.48 -3.37 0.30
C LYS A 162 14.51 -4.12 -0.61
N GLU A 163 13.52 -3.41 -1.17
CA GLU A 163 12.50 -4.00 -2.02
C GLU A 163 13.09 -4.37 -3.39
N ASN A 164 12.61 -5.48 -3.97
CA ASN A 164 13.01 -5.85 -5.31
C ASN A 164 12.24 -5.00 -6.35
N PRO A 165 12.90 -4.29 -7.28
CA PRO A 165 12.22 -3.49 -8.30
C PRO A 165 11.18 -4.28 -9.11
N ARG A 166 11.45 -5.57 -9.39
CA ARG A 166 10.50 -6.46 -10.06
C ARG A 166 9.23 -6.69 -9.23
N HIS A 167 9.34 -6.78 -7.92
CA HIS A 167 8.19 -6.90 -7.02
C HIS A 167 7.39 -5.61 -7.01
N MET A 168 8.04 -4.45 -6.90
CA MET A 168 7.38 -3.14 -6.98
C MET A 168 6.56 -3.01 -8.28
N TRP A 169 7.18 -3.36 -9.42
CA TRP A 169 6.50 -3.41 -10.71
C TRP A 169 5.26 -4.30 -10.65
N SER A 170 5.41 -5.52 -10.14
CA SER A 170 4.35 -6.53 -10.10
C SER A 170 3.19 -6.11 -9.20
N HIS A 171 3.46 -5.52 -8.04
CA HIS A 171 2.46 -4.97 -7.12
C HIS A 171 1.61 -3.87 -7.78
N LEU A 172 2.25 -2.92 -8.48
CA LEU A 172 1.52 -1.90 -9.24
C LEU A 172 0.61 -2.53 -10.31
N GLY A 173 1.11 -3.55 -11.01
CA GLY A 173 0.31 -4.26 -12.02
C GLY A 173 -0.91 -4.98 -11.43
N ALA A 174 -0.74 -5.63 -10.28
CA ALA A 174 -1.81 -6.34 -9.59
C ALA A 174 -2.93 -5.39 -9.12
N VAL A 175 -2.55 -4.22 -8.60
CA VAL A 175 -3.49 -3.18 -8.17
C VAL A 175 -4.35 -2.69 -9.35
N ILE A 176 -3.74 -2.38 -10.49
CA ILE A 176 -4.47 -1.90 -11.67
C ILE A 176 -5.47 -2.96 -12.15
N LYS A 177 -5.05 -4.23 -12.21
CA LYS A 177 -5.92 -5.34 -12.63
C LYS A 177 -7.11 -5.50 -11.68
N SER A 178 -6.85 -5.52 -10.37
CA SER A 178 -7.90 -5.62 -9.34
C SER A 178 -8.88 -4.45 -9.44
N PHE A 179 -8.39 -3.24 -9.72
CA PHE A 179 -9.24 -2.08 -9.92
C PHE A 179 -10.13 -2.20 -11.17
N ALA A 180 -9.56 -2.64 -12.29
CA ALA A 180 -10.31 -2.84 -13.53
C ALA A 180 -11.42 -3.90 -13.36
N GLU A 181 -11.11 -5.01 -12.69
CA GLU A 181 -12.08 -6.06 -12.34
C GLU A 181 -13.19 -5.52 -11.44
N ARG A 182 -12.84 -4.74 -10.41
CA ARG A 182 -13.83 -4.12 -9.53
C ARG A 182 -14.75 -3.16 -10.27
N ARG A 183 -14.21 -2.32 -11.16
CA ARG A 183 -15.02 -1.41 -11.99
C ARG A 183 -15.96 -2.16 -12.91
N LYS A 184 -15.51 -3.25 -13.55
CA LYS A 184 -16.36 -4.09 -14.38
C LYS A 184 -17.54 -4.67 -13.58
N CYS A 185 -17.27 -5.13 -12.35
CA CYS A 185 -18.32 -5.63 -11.47
C CYS A 185 -19.34 -4.55 -11.11
N LEU A 186 -18.89 -3.36 -10.70
CA LEU A 186 -19.77 -2.24 -10.36
C LEU A 186 -20.61 -1.76 -11.55
N TYR A 187 -20.02 -1.75 -12.75
CA TYR A 187 -20.74 -1.40 -13.98
C TYR A 187 -21.88 -2.39 -14.28
N ASN A 188 -21.61 -3.69 -14.16
CA ASN A 188 -22.65 -4.71 -14.35
C ASN A 188 -23.78 -4.57 -13.32
N GLN A 189 -23.44 -4.31 -12.04
CA GLN A 189 -24.46 -4.07 -11.00
C GLN A 189 -25.33 -2.85 -11.30
N ALA A 190 -24.73 -1.78 -11.84
CA ALA A 190 -25.47 -0.59 -12.25
C ALA A 190 -26.42 -0.86 -13.43
N LEU A 191 -25.99 -1.67 -14.40
CA LEU A 191 -26.85 -2.10 -15.52
C LEU A 191 -28.03 -2.94 -15.04
N ASP A 192 -27.80 -3.88 -14.12
CA ASP A 192 -28.86 -4.72 -13.56
C ASP A 192 -29.90 -3.87 -12.82
N LEU A 193 -29.45 -2.88 -12.04
CA LEU A 193 -30.33 -1.94 -11.35
C LEU A 193 -31.14 -1.09 -12.34
N ALA A 194 -30.51 -0.53 -13.38
CA ALA A 194 -31.19 0.26 -14.39
C ALA A 194 -32.31 -0.54 -15.08
N ARG A 195 -32.03 -1.81 -15.41
CA ARG A 195 -33.02 -2.72 -16.00
C ARG A 195 -34.19 -2.99 -15.06
N MET A 196 -33.95 -3.14 -13.76
CA MET A 196 -35.02 -3.33 -12.78
C MET A 196 -35.93 -2.11 -12.70
N VAL A 197 -35.35 -0.90 -12.71
CA VAL A 197 -36.12 0.35 -12.73
C VAL A 197 -36.97 0.45 -14.00
N GLU A 198 -36.43 0.13 -15.17
CA GLU A 198 -37.21 0.10 -16.43
C GLU A 198 -38.41 -0.84 -16.35
N ILE A 199 -38.23 -2.02 -15.73
CA ILE A 199 -39.33 -2.98 -15.53
C ILE A 199 -40.39 -2.42 -14.56
N GLU A 200 -39.97 -1.77 -13.47
CA GLU A 200 -40.88 -1.13 -12.51
C GLU A 200 -41.68 0.00 -13.17
N GLU A 201 -41.03 0.85 -13.98
CA GLU A 201 -41.67 1.93 -14.71
C GLU A 201 -42.71 1.40 -15.73
N LEU A 202 -42.36 0.33 -16.46
CA LEU A 202 -43.29 -0.35 -17.37
C LEU A 202 -44.48 -0.94 -16.60
N ALA A 203 -44.24 -1.64 -15.49
CA ALA A 203 -45.30 -2.20 -14.66
C ALA A 203 -46.24 -1.10 -14.14
N LEU A 204 -45.68 0.02 -13.70
CA LEU A 204 -46.46 1.17 -13.24
C LEU A 204 -47.30 1.77 -14.36
N SER A 205 -46.76 1.89 -15.59
CA SER A 205 -47.54 2.39 -16.74
C SER A 205 -48.76 1.51 -17.06
N ILE A 206 -48.60 0.18 -16.95
CA ILE A 206 -49.70 -0.78 -17.15
C ILE A 206 -50.79 -0.59 -16.08
N VAL A 207 -50.39 -0.43 -14.81
CA VAL A 207 -51.33 -0.24 -13.69
C VAL A 207 -52.09 1.09 -13.80
N LEU A 208 -51.43 2.16 -14.23
CA LEU A 208 -52.02 3.50 -14.33
C LEU A 208 -52.87 3.71 -15.58
N GLY A 209 -53.03 2.71 -16.45
CA GLY A 209 -53.95 2.75 -17.59
C GLY A 209 -53.56 3.78 -18.64
N LYS A 210 -52.28 3.80 -19.02
CA LYS A 210 -51.85 4.32 -20.34
C LYS A 210 -51.49 3.17 -21.26
#